data_AF-A0A914QPH3-F1
#
_entry.id   AF-A0A914QPH3-F1
#
_cell.length_a   1.000
_cell.length_b   1.000
_cell.length_c   1.000
_cell.angle_alpha   90.00
_cell.angle_beta   90.00
_cell.angle_gamma   90.00
#
_symmetry.space_group_name_H-M   'P 1'
#
loop_
_entity.id
_entity.type
_entity.pdbx_description
1 polymer ?
#
loop_
_entity_poly.entity_id
_entity_poly.type
_entity_poly.pdbx_seq_one_letter_code
_entity_poly.pdbx_strand_id
1 'polypeptide(L)'
;MENIFEQECNFGMKWIIPRSNFAKFEHKSVHQSDCFKANLPGVIYSLRLYPDGLLNHNDNRTCVYLVLNKGMMESVYCDFNISIKCTSLITSFTKNFKASGLWGGVFCSKEKLLNSAPFSEENLVIGIQGTMKAKEFKADKTKFVPLIQSISQRNDMDVTVFIEDKKIMVHGFSLKAHSTVLKDMLKDNQEMFIELPEFSTSVIEALINFCYGKDIKSHINLKNAIEFLGFSDKFKMEDLKNI
;
A
#
# COMPACT_ATOMS: atom_id res chain seq x y z
N MET A 1 2.63 18.28 -15.91
CA MET A 1 2.83 18.87 -14.57
C MET A 1 2.36 17.82 -13.58
N GLU A 2 3.28 17.19 -12.85
CA GLU A 2 2.94 16.17 -11.86
C GLU A 2 2.28 16.84 -10.65
N ASN A 3 1.02 16.49 -10.36
CA ASN A 3 0.37 16.91 -9.12
C ASN A 3 0.92 16.06 -7.98
N ILE A 4 2.04 16.49 -7.41
CA ILE A 4 2.62 15.88 -6.20
C ILE A 4 1.75 16.34 -5.03
N PHE A 5 1.02 15.40 -4.43
CA PHE A 5 0.39 15.64 -3.14
C PHE A 5 1.44 15.39 -2.06
N GLU A 6 1.91 16.47 -1.42
CA GLU A 6 2.79 16.39 -0.25
C GLU A 6 1.94 16.50 1.01
N GLN A 7 1.80 15.39 1.75
CA GLN A 7 1.19 15.39 3.06
C GLN A 7 2.27 15.26 4.13
N GLU A 8 2.33 16.25 5.03
CA GLU A 8 3.19 16.21 6.21
C GLU A 8 2.39 15.76 7.44
N CYS A 9 2.91 14.78 8.18
CA CYS A 9 2.29 14.35 9.43
C CYS A 9 3.33 14.05 10.51
N ASN A 10 2.98 14.35 11.76
CA ASN A 10 3.72 13.88 12.92
C ASN A 10 3.32 12.46 13.27
N PHE A 11 4.27 11.68 13.77
CA PHE A 11 4.02 10.36 14.33
C PHE A 11 4.89 10.13 15.56
N GLY A 12 4.44 9.21 16.42
CA GLY A 12 5.22 8.75 17.55
C GLY A 12 4.71 7.42 18.08
N MET A 13 5.63 6.62 18.61
CA MET A 13 5.33 5.34 19.24
C MET A 13 6.27 5.15 20.43
N LYS A 14 5.75 4.54 21.49
CA LYS A 14 6.55 4.01 22.60
C LYS A 14 6.37 2.50 22.66
N TRP A 15 7.47 1.77 22.63
CA TRP A 15 7.51 0.34 22.83
C TRP A 15 8.15 0.04 24.19
N ILE A 16 7.38 -0.61 25.06
CA ILE A 16 7.77 -0.93 26.44
C ILE A 16 8.08 -2.42 26.50
N ILE A 17 9.30 -2.77 26.90
CA ILE A 17 9.77 -4.15 27.02
C ILE A 17 10.19 -4.39 28.46
N PRO A 18 9.56 -5.34 29.18
CA PRO A 18 10.00 -5.70 30.52
C PRO A 18 11.48 -6.07 30.55
N ARG A 19 12.21 -5.56 31.54
CA ARG A 19 13.64 -5.83 31.76
C ARG A 19 13.92 -7.33 31.83
N SER A 20 13.05 -8.08 32.49
CA SER A 20 13.13 -9.54 32.59
C SER A 20 13.05 -10.23 31.22
N ASN A 21 12.29 -9.66 30.28
CA ASN A 21 12.20 -10.15 28.91
C ASN A 21 13.43 -9.72 28.09
N PHE A 22 13.81 -8.45 28.17
CA PHE A 22 14.98 -7.92 27.45
C PHE A 22 16.27 -8.65 27.84
N ALA A 23 16.45 -8.97 29.13
CA ALA A 23 17.58 -9.75 29.62
C ALA A 23 17.67 -11.14 28.96
N LYS A 24 16.52 -11.80 28.74
CA LYS A 24 16.41 -13.15 28.16
C LYS A 24 16.59 -13.19 26.64
N PHE A 25 16.58 -12.05 25.95
CA PHE A 25 16.73 -12.05 24.50
C PHE A 25 18.07 -12.63 24.08
N GLU A 26 18.05 -13.63 23.21
CA GLU A 26 19.25 -14.35 22.79
C GLU A 26 20.14 -13.51 21.87
N HIS A 27 21.42 -13.88 21.80
CA HIS A 27 22.35 -13.28 20.86
C HIS A 27 21.83 -13.41 19.42
N LYS A 28 21.93 -12.35 18.62
CA LYS A 28 21.43 -12.28 17.23
C LYS A 28 19.93 -12.50 17.06
N SER A 29 19.14 -12.46 18.14
CA SER A 29 17.68 -12.49 18.04
C SER A 29 17.12 -11.16 17.50
N VAL A 30 15.96 -11.24 16.84
CA VAL A 30 15.24 -10.09 16.31
C VAL A 30 13.88 -10.01 16.98
N HIS A 31 13.57 -8.86 17.57
CA HIS A 31 12.30 -8.62 18.24
C HIS A 31 11.58 -7.49 17.53
N GLN A 32 10.27 -7.62 17.38
CA GLN A 32 9.44 -6.64 16.68
C GLN A 32 8.35 -6.11 17.61
N SER A 33 8.12 -4.80 17.55
CA SER A 33 6.99 -4.17 18.24
C SER A 33 5.67 -4.46 17.54
N ASP A 34 4.57 -4.11 18.19
CA ASP A 34 3.28 -4.00 17.51
C ASP A 34 3.37 -2.99 16.36
N CYS A 35 2.52 -3.22 15.35
CA CYS A 35 2.36 -2.31 14.23
C CYS A 35 1.64 -1.03 14.68
N PHE A 36 2.12 0.12 14.20
CA PHE A 36 1.48 1.41 14.41
C PHE A 36 1.29 2.15 13.09
N LYS A 37 0.25 2.99 13.03
CA LYS A 37 -0.02 3.83 11.87
C LYS A 37 0.58 5.20 12.12
N ALA A 38 1.30 5.71 11.13
CA ALA A 38 1.46 7.16 11.03
C ALA A 38 0.12 7.76 10.60
N ASN A 39 -0.10 9.06 10.79
CA ASN A 39 -1.30 9.76 10.30
C ASN A 39 -1.33 9.89 8.76
N LEU A 40 -0.76 8.92 8.04
CA LEU A 40 -0.77 8.76 6.59
C LEU A 40 -1.62 7.54 6.21
N PRO A 41 -2.60 7.69 5.31
CA PRO A 41 -3.46 6.59 4.88
C PRO A 41 -2.67 5.42 4.31
N GLY A 42 -2.99 4.20 4.78
CA GLY A 42 -2.44 2.97 4.23
C GLY A 42 -0.98 2.67 4.60
N VAL A 43 -0.34 3.49 5.44
CA VAL A 43 1.05 3.30 5.87
C VAL A 43 1.12 2.69 7.27
N ILE A 44 1.82 1.56 7.41
CA ILE A 44 1.96 0.81 8.66
C ILE A 44 3.43 0.57 8.96
N TYR A 45 3.83 0.92 10.18
CA TYR A 45 5.20 0.78 10.68
C TYR A 45 5.29 -0.18 11.86
N SER A 46 6.49 -0.64 12.17
CA SER A 46 6.86 -1.23 13.45
C SER A 46 8.30 -0.88 13.79
N LEU A 47 8.72 -1.10 15.03
CA LEU A 47 10.12 -1.09 15.44
C LEU A 47 10.68 -2.51 15.45
N ARG A 48 11.93 -2.66 15.04
CA ARG A 48 12.74 -3.88 15.19
C ARG A 48 13.93 -3.62 16.07
N LEU A 49 14.16 -4.50 17.04
CA LEU A 49 15.24 -4.47 18.01
C LEU A 49 16.16 -5.67 17.77
N TYR A 50 17.46 -5.36 17.71
CA TYR A 50 18.55 -6.33 17.67
C TYR A 50 19.41 -6.12 18.92
N PRO A 51 19.23 -6.91 19.99
CA PRO A 51 19.87 -6.66 21.27
C PRO A 51 21.40 -6.65 21.20
N ASP A 52 21.99 -7.50 20.36
CA ASP A 52 23.43 -7.63 20.18
C ASP A 52 23.87 -7.38 18.73
N GLY A 53 23.20 -6.44 18.06
CA GLY A 53 23.57 -5.99 16.73
C GLY A 53 23.02 -6.83 15.57
N LEU A 54 23.28 -6.37 14.36
CA LEU A 54 22.90 -7.06 13.12
C LEU A 54 23.81 -8.27 12.87
N LEU A 55 23.25 -9.34 12.31
CA LEU A 55 23.91 -10.62 12.01
C LEU A 55 25.28 -10.50 11.31
N ASN A 56 25.54 -9.41 10.58
CA ASN A 56 26.71 -9.22 9.72
C ASN A 56 27.72 -8.19 10.26
N HIS A 57 27.48 -7.59 11.42
CA HIS A 57 28.42 -6.66 12.05
C HIS A 57 28.92 -7.27 13.37
N ASN A 58 30.23 -7.31 13.60
CA ASN A 58 30.87 -7.74 14.86
C ASN A 58 30.64 -6.73 16.00
N ASP A 59 29.42 -6.24 16.10
CA ASP A 59 29.07 -5.09 16.90
C ASP A 59 28.05 -5.54 17.95
N ASN A 60 28.53 -5.85 19.15
CA ASN A 60 27.70 -6.25 20.31
C ASN A 60 26.84 -5.09 20.85
N ARG A 61 26.50 -4.12 19.99
CA ARG A 61 25.68 -2.96 20.31
C ARG A 61 24.25 -3.21 19.89
N THR A 62 23.33 -2.84 20.77
CA THR A 62 21.91 -2.89 20.51
C THR A 62 21.55 -1.96 19.36
N CYS A 63 20.79 -2.45 18.38
CA CYS A 63 20.29 -1.66 17.28
C CYS A 63 18.76 -1.61 17.30
N VAL A 64 18.20 -0.46 16.93
CA VAL A 64 16.76 -0.28 16.77
C VAL A 64 16.48 0.34 15.41
N TYR A 65 15.51 -0.23 14.70
CA TYR A 65 15.11 0.22 13.37
C TYR A 65 13.60 0.40 13.26
N LEU A 66 13.17 1.47 12.62
CA LEU A 66 11.86 1.63 12.02
C LEU A 66 11.74 0.77 10.76
N VAL A 67 10.64 0.05 10.64
CA VAL A 67 10.34 -0.84 9.51
C VAL A 67 9.00 -0.45 8.90
N LEU A 68 8.98 -0.25 7.59
CA LEU A 68 7.75 -0.07 6.82
C LEU A 68 7.17 -1.46 6.49
N ASN A 69 6.06 -1.84 7.13
CA ASN A 69 5.40 -3.14 6.91
C ASN A 69 4.38 -3.10 5.76
N LYS A 70 3.71 -1.96 5.55
CA LYS A 70 2.74 -1.75 4.47
C LYS A 70 2.73 -0.28 4.07
N GLY A 71 2.71 0.00 2.78
CA GLY A 71 2.53 1.34 2.23
C GLY A 71 2.23 1.27 0.74
N MET A 72 1.24 2.02 0.25
CA MET A 72 0.88 2.08 -1.17
C MET A 72 1.60 3.21 -1.92
N MET A 73 2.72 3.71 -1.39
CA MET A 73 3.41 4.89 -1.93
C MET A 73 4.78 4.51 -2.51
N GLU A 74 5.10 5.03 -3.70
CA GLU A 74 6.39 4.80 -4.36
C GLU A 74 7.56 5.33 -3.53
N SER A 75 7.37 6.46 -2.85
CA SER A 75 8.36 7.06 -1.95
C SER A 75 7.73 7.75 -0.75
N VAL A 76 8.31 7.51 0.42
CA VAL A 76 7.92 8.14 1.69
C VAL A 76 9.17 8.76 2.27
N TYR A 77 9.13 10.05 2.54
CA TYR A 77 10.20 10.78 3.21
C TYR A 77 9.89 10.80 4.69
N CYS A 78 10.86 10.46 5.53
CA CYS A 78 10.62 10.45 6.96
C CYS A 78 11.85 10.93 7.73
N ASP A 79 11.63 11.92 8.57
CA ASP A 79 12.60 12.45 9.49
C ASP A 79 12.19 12.08 10.91
N PHE A 80 13.04 11.37 11.64
CA PHE A 80 12.64 10.83 12.93
C PHE A 80 13.79 10.69 13.91
N ASN A 81 13.42 10.60 15.17
CA ASN A 81 14.31 10.40 16.29
C ASN A 81 13.95 9.10 16.98
N ILE A 82 14.93 8.23 17.20
CA ILE A 82 14.79 7.06 18.06
C ILE A 82 15.51 7.36 19.37
N SER A 83 14.84 7.07 20.46
CA SER A 83 15.33 7.23 21.83
C SER A 83 15.16 5.91 22.58
N ILE A 84 16.12 5.58 23.44
CA ILE A 84 16.03 4.43 24.34
C ILE A 84 16.09 4.95 25.77
N LYS A 85 14.94 5.04 26.42
CA LYS A 85 14.81 5.50 27.80
C LYS A 85 15.13 4.36 28.76
N CYS A 86 16.42 4.19 28.95
CA CYS A 86 17.13 3.67 30.13
C CYS A 86 18.44 4.45 30.35
N THR A 87 18.79 5.27 29.36
CA THR A 87 19.86 6.26 29.31
C THR A 87 19.28 7.50 28.59
N SER A 88 19.90 8.68 28.70
CA SER A 88 19.45 9.89 27.99
C SER A 88 19.95 9.97 26.53
N LEU A 89 20.23 8.83 25.89
CA LEU A 89 20.74 8.78 24.51
C LEU A 89 19.58 8.97 23.52
N ILE A 90 19.59 10.11 22.84
CA ILE A 90 18.71 10.43 21.73
C ILE A 90 19.54 10.30 20.44
N THR A 91 19.06 9.52 19.47
CA THR A 91 19.69 9.43 18.16
C THR A 91 18.71 9.88 17.09
N SER A 92 19.09 10.92 16.36
CA SER A 92 18.31 11.56 15.30
C SER A 92 18.69 11.02 13.93
N PHE A 93 17.71 10.73 13.08
CA PHE A 93 17.91 10.23 11.72
C PHE A 93 16.96 10.90 10.73
N THR A 94 17.53 11.66 9.79
CA THR A 94 16.80 12.21 8.65
C THR A 94 17.14 11.42 7.39
N LYS A 95 16.17 10.77 6.73
CA LYS A 95 16.42 10.09 5.45
C LYS A 95 15.21 10.04 4.51
N ASN A 96 15.51 9.89 3.21
CA ASN A 96 14.54 9.72 2.14
C ASN A 96 14.33 8.23 1.86
N PHE A 97 13.09 7.75 1.81
CA PHE A 97 12.82 6.32 1.66
C PHE A 97 11.99 5.98 0.43
N LYS A 98 12.33 4.85 -0.18
CA LYS A 98 11.49 4.14 -1.14
C LYS A 98 10.87 2.93 -0.44
N ALA A 99 9.66 2.54 -0.84
CA ALA A 99 8.95 1.43 -0.21
C ALA A 99 9.87 0.18 -0.08
N SER A 100 9.87 -0.46 1.09
CA SER A 100 10.74 -1.57 1.55
C SER A 100 12.14 -1.20 2.09
N GLY A 101 12.22 -0.69 3.32
CA GLY A 101 13.50 -0.58 4.01
C GLY A 101 13.42 -0.66 5.54
N LEU A 102 14.60 -0.80 6.15
CA LEU A 102 14.85 -0.94 7.58
C LEU A 102 15.80 0.19 8.00
N TRP A 103 15.37 1.07 8.91
CA TRP A 103 16.07 2.34 9.16
C TRP A 103 16.19 2.68 10.62
N GLY A 104 17.39 3.02 11.07
CA GLY A 104 17.62 3.31 12.47
C GLY A 104 19.09 3.27 12.82
N GLY A 105 19.36 3.00 14.09
CA GLY A 105 20.63 3.31 14.70
C GLY A 105 21.21 2.17 15.51
N VAL A 106 22.53 2.23 15.65
CA VAL A 106 23.28 1.47 16.63
C VAL A 106 23.39 2.34 17.89
N PHE A 107 23.08 1.76 19.05
CA PHE A 107 23.10 2.44 20.34
C PHE A 107 24.30 1.98 21.17
N CYS A 108 24.07 1.33 22.30
CA CYS A 108 25.14 0.80 23.17
C CYS A 108 24.93 -0.69 23.43
N SER A 109 25.87 -1.34 24.12
CA SER A 109 25.77 -2.78 24.39
C SER A 109 24.55 -3.12 25.24
N LYS A 110 24.00 -4.31 25.03
CA LYS A 110 22.90 -4.86 25.84
C LYS A 110 23.24 -4.82 27.33
N GLU A 111 24.47 -5.18 27.69
CA GLU A 111 24.97 -5.11 29.06
C GLU A 111 24.91 -3.69 29.63
N LYS A 112 25.34 -2.68 28.87
CA LYS A 112 25.28 -1.28 29.30
C LYS A 112 23.84 -0.81 29.49
N LEU A 113 22.89 -1.24 28.65
CA LEU A 113 21.47 -0.94 28.83
C LEU A 113 20.92 -1.60 30.10
N LEU A 114 21.22 -2.88 30.32
CA LEU A 114 20.83 -3.62 31.53
C LEU A 114 21.39 -2.98 32.82
N ASN A 115 22.61 -2.45 32.76
CA ASN A 115 23.29 -1.91 33.93
C ASN A 115 23.10 -0.38 34.12
N SER A 116 22.38 0.29 33.23
CA SER A 116 22.13 1.74 33.33
C SER A 116 21.04 2.09 34.35
N ALA A 117 21.23 3.15 35.13
CA ALA A 117 20.15 3.80 35.90
C ALA A 117 19.49 4.85 34.97
N PRO A 118 18.15 4.80 34.71
CA PRO A 118 17.06 4.29 35.53
C PRO A 118 16.37 3.03 34.95
N PHE A 119 17.13 2.05 34.46
CA PHE A 119 16.60 0.69 34.18
C PHE A 119 16.20 -0.08 35.46
N SER A 120 16.16 0.62 36.59
CA SER A 120 15.56 0.23 37.87
C SER A 120 14.04 0.34 37.84
N GLU A 121 13.45 1.14 36.94
CA GLU A 121 12.05 1.00 36.57
C GLU A 121 11.96 -0.17 35.60
N GLU A 122 11.08 -1.13 35.86
CA GLU A 122 11.09 -2.52 35.35
C GLU A 122 11.12 -2.72 33.81
N ASN A 123 11.20 -1.67 33.00
CA ASN A 123 11.02 -1.70 31.55
C ASN A 123 12.07 -0.90 30.76
N LEU A 124 12.46 -1.44 29.61
CA LEU A 124 13.06 -0.71 28.49
C LEU A 124 11.98 0.02 27.72
N VAL A 125 12.11 1.33 27.57
CA VAL A 125 11.20 2.11 26.73
C VAL A 125 11.94 2.61 25.50
N ILE A 126 11.55 2.11 24.34
CA ILE A 126 12.05 2.57 23.04
C ILE A 126 11.01 3.54 22.49
N GLY A 127 11.38 4.81 22.34
CA GLY A 127 10.52 5.86 21.80
C GLY A 127 10.96 6.25 20.40
N ILE A 128 10.02 6.36 19.47
CA ILE A 128 10.22 7.02 18.19
C ILE A 128 9.29 8.22 18.07
N GLN A 129 9.80 9.32 17.53
CA GLN A 129 9.01 10.51 17.20
C GLN A 129 9.58 11.17 15.96
N GLY A 130 8.73 11.66 15.07
CA GLY A 130 9.19 12.26 13.83
C GLY A 130 8.11 12.90 12.99
N THR A 131 8.54 13.47 11.89
CA THR A 131 7.72 13.97 10.81
C THR A 131 7.85 13.04 9.60
N MET A 132 6.77 12.95 8.83
CA MET A 132 6.73 12.22 7.59
C MET A 132 6.17 13.09 6.50
N LYS A 133 6.79 13.03 5.33
CA LYS A 133 6.31 13.63 4.09
C LYS A 133 6.09 12.53 3.07
N ALA A 134 4.83 12.28 2.74
CA ALA A 134 4.47 11.35 1.68
C ALA A 134 4.48 12.07 0.33
N LYS A 135 5.03 11.43 -0.71
CA LYS A 135 4.77 11.81 -2.10
C LYS A 135 3.94 10.71 -2.73
N GLU A 136 2.68 11.00 -2.97
CA GLU A 136 1.84 10.11 -3.74
C GLU A 136 2.15 10.30 -5.23
N PHE A 137 2.68 9.27 -5.89
CA PHE A 137 2.79 9.26 -7.34
C PHE A 137 1.41 8.94 -7.91
N LYS A 138 0.72 9.96 -8.42
CA LYS A 138 -0.36 9.71 -9.37
C LYS A 138 0.30 9.35 -10.68
N ALA A 139 0.24 8.08 -11.07
CA ALA A 139 0.63 7.64 -12.40
C ALA A 139 0.10 8.65 -13.42
N ASP A 140 0.99 9.13 -14.28
CA ASP A 140 0.62 10.07 -15.34
C ASP A 140 -0.27 9.36 -16.35
N LYS A 141 -1.56 9.27 -16.01
CA LYS A 141 -2.60 8.65 -16.82
C LYS A 141 -2.65 9.29 -18.21
N THR A 142 -2.13 10.50 -18.39
CA THR A 142 -2.12 11.19 -19.69
C THR A 142 -1.28 10.48 -20.75
N LYS A 143 -0.33 9.61 -20.37
CA LYS A 143 0.47 8.83 -21.33
C LYS A 143 -0.16 7.49 -21.68
N PHE A 144 -0.85 6.86 -20.74
CA PHE A 144 -1.39 5.51 -20.91
C PHE A 144 -2.84 5.50 -21.41
N VAL A 145 -3.65 6.50 -21.01
CA VAL A 145 -5.05 6.60 -21.46
C VAL A 145 -5.15 6.74 -22.99
N PRO A 146 -4.35 7.59 -23.68
CA PRO A 146 -4.40 7.64 -25.14
C PRO A 146 -4.00 6.32 -25.80
N LEU A 147 -3.04 5.59 -25.20
CA LEU A 147 -2.63 4.28 -25.70
C LEU A 147 -3.77 3.26 -25.58
N ILE A 148 -4.42 3.17 -24.41
CA ILE A 148 -5.57 2.26 -24.19
C ILE A 148 -6.75 2.66 -25.09
N GLN A 149 -7.03 3.95 -25.23
CA GLN A 149 -8.09 4.45 -26.12
C GLN A 149 -7.79 4.14 -27.59
N SER A 150 -6.53 4.18 -28.02
CA SER A 150 -6.14 3.77 -29.38
C SER A 150 -6.45 2.30 -29.65
N ILE A 151 -6.46 1.44 -28.62
CA ILE A 151 -6.82 0.03 -28.76
C ILE A 151 -8.32 -0.12 -29.07
N SER A 152 -9.18 0.76 -28.54
CA SER A 152 -10.61 0.75 -28.86
C SER A 152 -10.93 0.96 -30.35
N GLN A 153 -9.96 1.42 -31.15
CA GLN A 153 -10.09 1.63 -32.59
C GLN A 153 -9.51 0.49 -33.43
N ARG A 154 -8.93 -0.54 -32.81
CA ARG A 154 -8.35 -1.67 -33.52
C ARG A 154 -9.41 -2.72 -33.86
N ASN A 155 -9.08 -3.54 -34.87
CA ASN A 155 -9.98 -4.57 -35.41
C ASN A 155 -9.66 -5.99 -34.89
N ASP A 156 -8.81 -6.12 -33.86
CA ASP A 156 -8.41 -7.38 -33.23
C ASP A 156 -9.28 -7.75 -32.02
N MET A 157 -10.56 -7.39 -32.07
CA MET A 157 -11.55 -7.72 -31.03
C MET A 157 -11.81 -9.24 -31.02
N ASP A 158 -11.74 -9.85 -29.84
CA ASP A 158 -11.74 -11.30 -29.61
C ASP A 158 -12.88 -11.79 -28.70
N VAL A 159 -13.71 -10.87 -28.19
CA VAL A 159 -14.86 -11.20 -27.33
C VAL A 159 -16.13 -10.54 -27.85
N THR A 160 -17.23 -11.30 -27.92
CA THR A 160 -18.58 -10.79 -28.23
C THR A 160 -19.42 -10.65 -26.97
N VAL A 161 -19.85 -9.44 -26.66
CA VAL A 161 -20.81 -9.17 -25.59
C VAL A 161 -22.22 -9.11 -26.17
N PHE A 162 -23.09 -10.00 -25.71
CA PHE A 162 -24.50 -10.09 -26.07
C PHE A 162 -25.35 -9.39 -25.01
N ILE A 163 -26.10 -8.37 -25.41
CA ILE A 163 -26.95 -7.55 -24.54
C ILE A 163 -28.25 -7.30 -25.28
N GLU A 164 -29.39 -7.71 -24.71
CA GLU A 164 -30.69 -7.65 -25.39
C GLU A 164 -30.58 -8.27 -26.81
N ASP A 165 -30.98 -7.54 -27.86
CA ASP A 165 -30.88 -7.96 -29.26
C ASP A 165 -29.59 -7.48 -29.95
N LYS A 166 -28.62 -6.97 -29.19
CA LYS A 166 -27.37 -6.38 -29.70
C LYS A 166 -26.16 -7.24 -29.40
N LYS A 167 -25.16 -7.11 -30.27
CA LYS A 167 -23.85 -7.74 -30.15
C LYS A 167 -22.77 -6.66 -30.25
N ILE A 168 -21.89 -6.63 -29.27
CA ILE A 168 -20.78 -5.67 -29.20
C ILE A 168 -19.47 -6.46 -29.16
N MET A 169 -18.62 -6.25 -30.16
CA MET A 169 -17.27 -6.81 -30.17
C MET A 169 -16.35 -5.95 -29.29
N VAL A 170 -15.51 -6.60 -28.48
CA VAL A 170 -14.55 -5.93 -27.58
C VAL A 170 -13.25 -6.73 -27.47
N HIS A 171 -12.21 -6.08 -26.96
CA HIS A 171 -10.97 -6.75 -26.61
C HIS A 171 -11.08 -7.34 -25.20
N GLY A 172 -10.98 -8.66 -25.10
CA GLY A 172 -11.05 -9.40 -23.84
C GLY A 172 -10.01 -8.92 -22.85
N PHE A 173 -8.79 -8.60 -23.28
CA PHE A 173 -7.75 -8.10 -22.37
C PHE A 173 -8.18 -6.84 -21.61
N SER A 174 -8.95 -5.93 -22.24
CA SER A 174 -9.47 -4.71 -21.60
C SER A 174 -10.46 -5.07 -20.49
N LEU A 175 -11.35 -6.04 -20.72
CA LEU A 175 -12.28 -6.51 -19.70
C LEU A 175 -11.56 -7.19 -18.53
N LYS A 176 -10.60 -8.08 -18.83
CA LYS A 176 -9.83 -8.85 -17.82
C LYS A 176 -8.97 -7.95 -16.93
N ALA A 177 -8.55 -6.79 -17.44
CA ALA A 177 -7.75 -5.83 -16.67
C ALA A 177 -8.53 -5.20 -15.51
N HIS A 178 -9.85 -5.08 -15.64
CA HIS A 178 -10.70 -4.40 -14.65
C HIS A 178 -11.53 -5.34 -13.78
N SER A 179 -11.60 -6.63 -14.12
CA SER A 179 -12.41 -7.60 -13.39
C SER A 179 -11.73 -8.97 -13.32
N THR A 180 -11.52 -9.44 -12.09
CA THR A 180 -11.08 -10.82 -11.84
C THR A 180 -12.13 -11.84 -12.27
N VAL A 181 -13.42 -11.50 -12.13
CA VAL A 181 -14.54 -12.35 -12.59
C VAL A 181 -14.51 -12.50 -14.11
N LEU A 182 -14.38 -11.39 -14.86
CA LEU A 182 -14.27 -11.46 -16.33
C LEU A 182 -12.98 -12.15 -16.77
N LYS A 183 -11.90 -12.01 -16.00
CA LYS A 183 -10.65 -12.76 -16.24
C LYS A 183 -10.85 -14.27 -16.12
N ASP A 184 -11.58 -14.71 -15.10
CA ASP A 184 -11.86 -16.13 -14.87
C ASP A 184 -12.89 -16.69 -15.88
N MET A 185 -13.89 -15.89 -16.27
CA MET A 185 -14.86 -16.26 -17.31
C MET A 185 -14.18 -16.40 -18.69
N LEU A 186 -13.31 -15.46 -19.04
CA LEU A 186 -12.63 -15.42 -20.34
C LEU A 186 -11.30 -16.20 -20.34
N LYS A 187 -11.17 -17.23 -19.51
CA LYS A 187 -9.94 -18.01 -19.36
C LYS A 187 -9.79 -18.99 -20.54
N ASP A 188 -8.57 -19.11 -21.06
CA ASP A 188 -8.13 -20.11 -22.05
C ASP A 188 -9.08 -20.37 -23.25
N ASN A 189 -9.56 -19.31 -23.90
CA ASN A 189 -10.27 -19.33 -25.19
C ASN A 189 -11.55 -20.20 -25.28
N GLN A 190 -12.10 -20.69 -24.16
CA GLN A 190 -13.27 -21.57 -24.21
C GLN A 190 -14.58 -20.80 -24.44
N GLU A 191 -14.68 -19.58 -23.90
CA GLU A 191 -15.85 -18.72 -24.09
C GLU A 191 -15.42 -17.37 -24.70
N MET A 192 -15.65 -17.22 -26.00
CA MET A 192 -15.43 -15.95 -26.74
C MET A 192 -16.65 -15.01 -26.65
N PHE A 193 -17.60 -15.29 -25.75
CA PHE A 193 -18.78 -14.47 -25.60
C PHE A 193 -19.24 -14.32 -24.15
N ILE A 194 -19.92 -13.22 -23.87
CA ILE A 194 -20.51 -12.90 -22.56
C ILE A 194 -21.95 -12.48 -22.79
N GLU A 195 -22.90 -13.08 -22.08
CA GLU A 195 -24.30 -12.69 -22.08
C GLU A 195 -24.63 -11.85 -20.85
N LEU A 196 -25.26 -10.69 -21.06
CA LEU A 196 -25.59 -9.71 -20.02
C LEU A 196 -27.06 -9.26 -20.11
N PRO A 197 -28.04 -10.18 -20.07
CA PRO A 197 -29.45 -9.86 -20.30
C PRO A 197 -30.07 -8.97 -19.21
N GLU A 198 -29.48 -8.93 -18.01
CA GLU A 198 -29.99 -8.16 -16.86
C GLU A 198 -29.56 -6.69 -16.84
N PHE A 199 -28.73 -6.25 -17.78
CA PHE A 199 -28.22 -4.89 -17.86
C PHE A 199 -28.67 -4.22 -19.15
N SER A 200 -29.03 -2.93 -19.07
CA SER A 200 -29.38 -2.18 -20.26
C SER A 200 -28.19 -1.98 -21.20
N THR A 201 -28.45 -1.96 -22.51
CA THR A 201 -27.43 -1.66 -23.53
C THR A 201 -26.60 -0.40 -23.19
N SER A 202 -27.26 0.68 -22.72
CA SER A 202 -26.58 1.95 -22.44
C SER A 202 -25.56 1.85 -21.30
N VAL A 203 -25.86 1.05 -20.28
CA VAL A 203 -24.95 0.82 -19.16
C VAL A 203 -23.76 -0.01 -19.62
N ILE A 204 -23.99 -1.07 -20.40
CA ILE A 204 -22.89 -1.91 -20.90
C ILE A 204 -21.96 -1.17 -21.86
N GLU A 205 -22.50 -0.35 -22.77
CA GLU A 205 -21.68 0.50 -23.64
C GLU A 205 -20.80 1.47 -22.84
N ALA A 206 -21.34 2.09 -21.79
CA ALA A 206 -20.58 2.94 -20.88
C ALA A 206 -19.49 2.14 -20.14
N LEU A 207 -19.80 0.95 -19.62
CA LEU A 207 -18.84 0.09 -18.94
C LEU A 207 -17.68 -0.36 -19.84
N ILE A 208 -17.99 -0.68 -21.09
CA ILE A 208 -16.96 -0.99 -22.10
C ILE A 208 -16.09 0.24 -22.34
N ASN A 209 -16.69 1.43 -22.50
CA ASN A 209 -15.94 2.68 -22.63
C ASN A 209 -15.04 2.95 -21.41
N PHE A 210 -15.51 2.65 -20.20
CA PHE A 210 -14.72 2.71 -18.98
C PHE A 210 -13.51 1.77 -19.03
N CYS A 211 -13.68 0.53 -19.52
CA CYS A 211 -12.57 -0.43 -19.69
C CYS A 211 -11.52 0.03 -20.71
N TYR A 212 -11.86 0.96 -21.60
CA TYR A 212 -10.91 1.64 -22.48
C TYR A 212 -10.38 2.97 -21.91
N GLY A 213 -10.62 3.25 -20.64
CA GLY A 213 -10.15 4.46 -19.96
C GLY A 213 -10.83 5.74 -20.42
N LYS A 214 -12.06 5.66 -20.96
CA LYS A 214 -12.88 6.85 -21.25
C LYS A 214 -13.62 7.29 -19.99
N ASP A 215 -13.88 8.59 -19.88
CA ASP A 215 -14.71 9.14 -18.81
C ASP A 215 -16.19 8.80 -19.09
N ILE A 216 -16.85 8.22 -18.09
CA ILE A 216 -18.26 7.80 -18.15
C ILE A 216 -19.16 8.57 -17.19
N LYS A 217 -18.64 9.56 -16.46
CA LYS A 217 -19.42 10.30 -15.45
C LYS A 217 -20.69 10.93 -16.02
N SER A 218 -20.62 11.44 -17.25
CA SER A 218 -21.78 12.01 -17.96
C SER A 218 -22.84 10.97 -18.34
N HIS A 219 -22.50 9.69 -18.31
CA HIS A 219 -23.40 8.57 -18.62
C HIS A 219 -24.06 8.02 -17.36
N ILE A 220 -23.57 8.37 -16.17
CA ILE A 220 -24.13 7.96 -14.88
C ILE A 220 -25.16 8.99 -14.41
N ASN A 221 -26.38 8.55 -14.18
CA ASN A 221 -27.46 9.34 -13.60
C ASN A 221 -28.26 8.50 -12.58
N LEU A 222 -29.15 9.15 -11.85
CA LEU A 222 -29.96 8.48 -10.81
C LEU A 222 -30.74 7.25 -11.32
N LYS A 223 -31.10 7.20 -12.60
CA LYS A 223 -31.89 6.09 -13.16
C LYS A 223 -31.05 4.84 -13.41
N ASN A 224 -29.79 4.99 -13.82
CA ASN A 224 -28.92 3.87 -14.17
C ASN A 224 -27.81 3.60 -13.14
N ALA A 225 -27.64 4.45 -12.12
CA ALA A 225 -26.65 4.27 -11.05
C ALA A 225 -26.80 2.92 -10.33
N ILE A 226 -28.03 2.44 -10.13
CA ILE A 226 -28.30 1.13 -9.51
C ILE A 226 -27.76 -0.01 -10.40
N GLU A 227 -27.95 0.08 -11.71
CA GLU A 227 -27.40 -0.92 -12.65
C GLU A 227 -25.87 -0.88 -12.69
N PHE A 228 -25.26 0.32 -12.67
CA PHE A 228 -23.80 0.45 -12.57
C PHE A 228 -23.23 -0.17 -11.29
N LEU A 229 -23.89 0.05 -10.15
CA LEU A 229 -23.51 -0.57 -8.88
C LEU A 229 -23.68 -2.09 -8.94
N GLY A 230 -24.82 -2.57 -9.45
CA GLY A 230 -25.07 -4.01 -9.61
C GLY A 230 -24.04 -4.70 -10.52
N PHE A 231 -23.64 -4.05 -11.61
CA PHE A 231 -22.58 -4.54 -12.48
C PHE A 231 -21.23 -4.57 -11.76
N SER A 232 -20.88 -3.46 -11.10
CA SER A 232 -19.64 -3.35 -10.35
C SER A 232 -19.50 -4.44 -9.28
N ASP A 233 -20.59 -4.72 -8.56
CA ASP A 233 -20.64 -5.78 -7.56
C ASP A 233 -20.54 -7.18 -8.18
N LYS A 234 -21.33 -7.46 -9.22
CA LYS A 234 -21.35 -8.77 -9.90
C LYS A 234 -19.97 -9.12 -10.47
N PHE A 235 -19.31 -8.16 -11.10
CA PHE A 235 -18.02 -8.37 -11.75
C PHE A 235 -16.82 -7.93 -10.90
N LYS A 236 -17.02 -7.55 -9.64
CA LYS A 236 -15.95 -7.11 -8.72
C LYS A 236 -15.04 -6.03 -9.31
N MET A 237 -15.64 -5.02 -9.92
CA MET A 237 -14.93 -3.88 -10.51
C MET A 237 -14.85 -2.73 -9.49
N GLU A 238 -13.96 -2.84 -8.51
CA GLU A 238 -13.83 -1.84 -7.42
C GLU A 238 -13.50 -0.43 -7.93
N ASP A 239 -12.78 -0.32 -9.05
CA ASP A 239 -12.46 0.97 -9.68
C ASP A 239 -13.71 1.73 -10.15
N LEU A 240 -14.79 0.99 -10.48
CA LEU A 240 -16.06 1.54 -10.94
C LEU A 240 -16.92 2.08 -9.79
N LYS A 241 -16.82 1.50 -8.58
CA LYS A 241 -17.59 1.96 -7.39
C LYS A 241 -17.18 3.35 -6.93
N ASN A 242 -15.97 3.76 -7.28
CA ASN A 242 -15.34 4.99 -6.82
C ASN A 242 -15.43 6.14 -7.84
N ILE A 243 -16.22 5.98 -8.92
CA ILE A 243 -16.47 7.03 -9.94
C ILE A 243 -17.56 7.98 -9.48
#